data_AF-A0A417CJ20-F1
#
_entry.id   AF-A0A417CJ20-F1
#
_cell.length_a   1.000
_cell.length_b   1.000
_cell.length_c   1.000
_cell.angle_alpha   90.00
_cell.angle_beta   90.00
_cell.angle_gamma   90.00
#
_symmetry.space_group_name_H-M   'P 1'
#
loop_
_entity.id
_entity.type
_entity.pdbx_description
1 polymer ?
#
loop_
_entity_poly.entity_id
_entity_poly.type
_entity_poly.pdbx_seq_one_letter_code
_entity_poly.pdbx_strand_id
1 'polypeptide(L)' 'MENKYYNVSSVRLMRYLYSLGFNKESYINDKNKENWRFFKSDNLDEAIEFYHYMRNKNMK' A
#
# COMPACT_ATOMS: atom_id res chain seq x y z
N MET A 1 5.76 18.46 6.82
CA MET A 1 6.19 17.12 7.25
C MET A 1 5.69 16.14 6.22
N GLU A 2 6.60 15.54 5.47
CA GLU A 2 6.25 14.52 4.49
C GLU A 2 5.63 13.32 5.23
N ASN A 3 4.48 12.85 4.77
CA ASN A 3 3.74 11.79 5.43
C ASN A 3 4.55 10.49 5.30
N LYS A 4 5.15 10.02 6.39
CA LYS A 4 6.08 8.86 6.42
C LYS A 4 5.48 7.55 5.93
N TYR A 5 4.15 7.49 5.83
CA TYR A 5 3.41 6.28 5.52
C TYR A 5 2.49 6.45 4.33
N TYR A 6 2.32 5.36 3.59
CA TYR A 6 1.27 5.18 2.59
C TYR A 6 0.12 4.36 3.19
N ASN A 7 -1.06 4.97 3.26
CA ASN A 7 -2.27 4.29 3.73
C ASN A 7 -2.93 3.54 2.57
N VAL A 8 -3.00 2.21 2.65
CA VAL A 8 -3.63 1.39 1.61
C VAL A 8 -5.07 1.10 1.98
N SER A 9 -6.02 1.48 1.12
CA SER A 9 -7.44 1.13 1.28
C SER A 9 -7.86 -0.13 0.51
N SER A 10 -7.10 -0.53 -0.52
CA SER A 10 -7.37 -1.72 -1.32
C SER A 10 -6.75 -2.97 -0.70
N VAL A 11 -7.58 -3.93 -0.31
CA VAL A 11 -7.12 -5.24 0.22
C VAL A 11 -6.18 -5.96 -0.75
N ARG A 12 -6.41 -5.81 -2.07
CA ARG A 12 -5.56 -6.42 -3.10
C ARG A 12 -4.18 -5.78 -3.15
N LEU A 13 -4.12 -4.45 -3.17
CA LEU A 13 -2.86 -3.71 -3.15
C LEU A 13 -2.10 -4.00 -1.84
N MET A 14 -2.80 -4.04 -0.72
CA MET A 14 -2.21 -4.33 0.59
C MET A 14 -1.53 -5.71 0.62
N ARG A 15 -2.21 -6.75 0.12
CA ARG A 15 -1.65 -8.10 0.05
C ARG A 15 -0.48 -8.18 -0.94
N TYR A 16 -0.57 -7.47 -2.06
CA TYR A 16 0.52 -7.37 -3.04
C TYR A 16 1.78 -6.77 -2.41
N LEU A 17 1.66 -5.59 -1.78
CA LEU A 17 2.80 -4.93 -1.13
C LEU A 17 3.38 -5.79 0.00
N TYR A 18 2.53 -6.41 0.82
CA TYR A 18 3.00 -7.31 1.87
C TYR A 18 3.74 -8.54 1.29
N SER A 19 3.28 -9.09 0.16
CA SER A 19 3.95 -10.22 -0.51
C SER A 19 5.32 -9.87 -1.10
N LEU A 20 5.57 -8.58 -1.38
CA LEU A 20 6.88 -8.08 -1.81
C LEU A 20 7.85 -7.83 -0.64
N GLY A 21 7.42 -8.05 0.61
CA GLY A 21 8.26 -7.87 1.79
C GLY A 21 8.27 -6.45 2.36
N PHE A 22 7.37 -5.56 1.92
CA PHE A 22 7.25 -4.23 2.53
C PHE A 22 6.74 -4.31 3.96
N ASN A 23 7.44 -3.62 4.87
CA ASN A 23 7.06 -3.55 6.28
C ASN A 23 5.75 -2.78 6.44
N LYS A 24 4.77 -3.44 7.07
CA LYS A 24 3.51 -2.83 7.47
C LYS A 24 3.56 -2.32 8.91
N GLU A 25 2.75 -1.31 9.17
CA GLU A 25 2.35 -0.90 10.51
C GLU A 25 0.81 -1.00 10.61
N SER A 26 0.34 -1.61 11.70
CA SER A 26 -1.08 -1.57 12.06
C SER A 26 -1.33 -0.31 12.90
N TYR A 27 -2.41 0.42 12.61
CA TYR A 27 -2.86 1.55 13.43
C TYR A 27 -4.38 1.56 13.57
N ILE A 28 -4.87 2.10 14.69
CA ILE A 28 -6.29 2.37 14.89
C ILE A 28 -6.60 3.77 14.36
N ASN A 29 -7.56 3.88 13.45
CA ASN A 29 -8.00 5.17 12.93
C ASN A 29 -9.03 5.85 13.85
N ASP A 30 -9.41 7.09 13.52
CA ASP A 30 -10.39 7.88 14.29
C ASP A 30 -11.79 7.25 14.37
N LYS A 31 -12.05 6.20 13.57
CA LYS A 31 -13.30 5.42 13.58
C LYS A 31 -13.19 4.13 14.41
N ASN A 32 -12.13 4.00 15.23
CA ASN A 32 -11.83 2.81 16.02
C ASN A 32 -11.68 1.53 15.17
N LYS A 33 -11.16 1.66 13.94
CA LYS A 33 -10.89 0.53 13.04
C LYS A 33 -9.39 0.35 12.83
N GLU A 34 -8.94 -0.89 12.88
CA GLU A 34 -7.57 -1.25 12.51
C GLU A 34 -7.38 -1.08 10.99
N ASN A 35 -6.30 -0.40 10.61
CA ASN A 35 -5.85 -0.25 9.23
C ASN A 35 -4.36 -0.56 9.13
N TRP A 36 -3.93 -0.88 7.91
CA TRP A 36 -2.51 -1.07 7.61
C TRP A 36 -1.97 0.10 6.78
N ARG A 37 -0.75 0.48 7.09
CA ARG A 37 0.04 1.45 6.34
C ARG A 37 1.45 0.94 6.13
N PHE A 38 2.11 1.40 5.07
CA PHE A 38 3.45 0.96 4.71
C PHE A 38 4.41 2.16 4.78
N PHE A 39 5.66 1.93 5.17
CA PHE A 39 6.69 2.97 5.17
C PHE A 39 6.97 3.42 3.74
N LYS A 40 6.93 4.73 3.50
CA LYS A 40 7.28 5.28 2.18
C LYS A 40 8.75 5.02 1.85
N SER A 41 8.98 4.60 0.62
CA SER A 41 10.29 4.48 -0.02
C SER A 41 10.10 4.48 -1.53
N ASP A 42 11.13 4.81 -2.29
CA ASP A 42 11.08 4.83 -3.76
C ASP A 42 10.63 3.46 -4.31
N ASN A 43 11.10 2.37 -3.70
CA ASN A 43 10.69 1.01 -4.06
C ASN A 43 9.18 0.76 -3.81
N LEU A 44 8.60 1.35 -2.76
CA LEU A 44 7.17 1.22 -2.49
C LEU A 44 6.37 1.93 -3.58
N ASP A 45 6.78 3.14 -3.94
CA ASP A 45 6.12 3.93 -4.98
C ASP A 45 6.20 3.22 -6.34
N GLU A 46 7.37 2.69 -6.71
CA GLU A 46 7.56 1.88 -7.93
C GLU A 46 6.65 0.63 -7.93
N ALA A 47 6.55 -0.08 -6.80
CA ALA A 47 5.68 -1.25 -6.69
C ALA A 47 4.20 -0.88 -6.87
N ILE A 48 3.75 0.26 -6.32
CA ILE A 48 2.38 0.76 -6.47
C ILE A 48 2.12 1.13 -7.94
N GLU A 49 3.03 1.83 -8.59
CA GLU A 49 2.92 2.19 -10.00
C GLU A 49 2.83 0.94 -10.89
N PHE A 50 3.72 -0.03 -10.68
CA PHE A 50 3.71 -1.30 -11.41
C PHE A 50 2.41 -2.07 -11.21
N TYR A 51 1.90 -2.14 -9.98
CA TYR A 51 0.60 -2.76 -9.68
C TYR A 51 -0.53 -2.15 -10.52
N HIS A 52 -0.61 -0.82 -10.57
CA HIS A 52 -1.64 -0.12 -11.33
C HIS A 52 -1.47 -0.30 -12.83
N TYR A 53 -0.23 -0.22 -13.34
CA TYR A 53 0.08 -0.47 -14.74
C TYR A 53 -0.39 -1.86 -15.19
N MET A 54 0.01 -2.91 -14.46
CA MET A 54 -0.36 -4.30 -14.79
C MET A 54 -1.86 -4.54 -14.66
N ARG A 55 -2.52 -3.95 -13.65
CA ARG A 55 -3.97 -4.04 -13.49
C ARG A 55 -4.70 -3.40 -14.68
N ASN A 56 -4.30 -2.20 -15.11
CA ASN A 56 -4.93 -1.51 -16.23
C ASN A 56 -4.73 -2.28 -17.55
N LYS A 57 -3.55 -2.88 -17.75
CA LYS A 57 -3.26 -3.70 -18.94
C LYS A 57 -4.16 -4.92 -19.06
N ASN A 58 -4.53 -5.53 -17.93
CA ASN A 58 -5.35 -6.75 -17.87
C ASN A 58 -6.86 -6.49 -17.68
N MET A 59 -7.29 -5.23 -17.54
CA MET A 59 -8.71 -4.85 -17.45
C MET A 59 -9.38 -4.67 -18.82
N LYS A 60 -8.79 -5.22 -19.88
CA LYS A 60 -9.37 -5.25 -21.23
C LYS A 60 -10.31 -6.43 -21.41
#